data_AF-A0A5J4V237-F1
#
_entry.id   AF-A0A5J4V237-F1
#
_cell.length_a   1.000
_cell.length_b   1.000
_cell.length_c   1.000
_cell.angle_alpha   90.00
_cell.angle_beta   90.00
_cell.angle_gamma   90.00
#
_symmetry.space_group_name_H-M   'P 1'
#
loop_
_entity.id
_entity.type
_entity.pdbx_description
1 polymer ?
#
loop_
_entity_poly.entity_id
_entity_poly.type
_entity_poly.pdbx_seq_one_letter_code
_entity_poly.pdbx_strand_id
1 'polypeptide(L)'
;MQSPNVTFALDNSCNNICDIVLTDAEHQETIHIKKNVTVQVSGLNTTSGKRIKISGPQETDGKAQFIITVDSTSTSDITIQNIEMGEQHGGLIRADGGKSISLQDSLLTGGGTIIHNTDGQLDIQSDEFIGYGINVPIDPFIFATKGTISIYNSLFKKGSFKGNIDGCIVCCGIVTQCTIDRCEFIENKFNSGSAAISVTTHTCTQLIIKGTSNQKIKFSGLDEKNPISGHFIKTVSSKVSISYTDFIDSTFSGQGNAMIINEQQASEISFIWCNFTNLRTNSGGQLSSCIHAYLSSENGFQFNAEYCIFSDCRNSGSSQVSGNAITIQSQSSDRSSVRQVKFSECIITNNRGNGYCGAV
;
A
#
# COMPACT_ATOMS: atom_id res chain seq x y z
N MET A 1 -36.00 10.00 9.27
CA MET A 1 -36.40 8.86 10.11
C MET A 1 -35.13 8.33 10.72
N GLN A 2 -35.00 8.31 12.06
CA GLN A 2 -33.85 7.71 12.73
C GLN A 2 -33.91 6.20 12.51
N SER A 3 -32.94 5.64 11.78
CA SER A 3 -32.72 4.20 11.79
C SER A 3 -32.34 3.80 13.23
N PRO A 4 -32.91 2.73 13.80
CA PRO A 4 -32.48 2.24 15.10
C PRO A 4 -30.98 1.90 15.03
N ASN A 5 -30.20 2.42 15.97
CA ASN A 5 -28.79 2.13 16.12
C ASN A 5 -28.68 0.73 16.72
N VAL A 6 -28.41 -0.29 15.90
CA VAL A 6 -28.29 -1.68 16.37
C VAL A 6 -26.82 -1.98 16.62
N THR A 7 -26.48 -2.28 17.87
CA THR A 7 -25.16 -2.80 18.24
C THR A 7 -25.25 -4.31 18.34
N PHE A 8 -24.55 -5.02 17.45
CA PHE A 8 -24.42 -6.48 17.58
C PHE A 8 -23.24 -6.82 18.48
N ALA A 9 -23.54 -7.12 19.74
CA ALA A 9 -22.62 -7.80 20.64
C ALA A 9 -22.85 -9.31 20.53
N LEU A 10 -21.93 -10.02 19.87
CA LEU A 10 -22.02 -11.47 19.70
C LEU A 10 -21.69 -12.18 21.03
N ASP A 11 -22.62 -12.18 22.00
CA ASP A 11 -22.37 -12.68 23.37
C ASP A 11 -23.03 -14.04 23.73
N ASN A 12 -23.93 -14.65 22.94
CA ASN A 12 -24.45 -16.02 23.22
C ASN A 12 -24.49 -17.03 22.05
N SER A 13 -24.53 -18.31 22.41
CA SER A 13 -24.43 -19.59 21.66
C SER A 13 -24.76 -19.60 20.14
N CYS A 14 -23.78 -19.30 19.29
CA CYS A 14 -23.86 -19.60 17.85
C CYS A 14 -22.98 -20.81 17.51
N ASN A 15 -23.53 -21.73 16.71
CA ASN A 15 -22.87 -22.96 16.25
C ASN A 15 -21.70 -22.63 15.31
N ASN A 16 -20.46 -22.58 15.78
CA ASN A 16 -19.18 -22.47 15.04
C ASN A 16 -19.01 -21.32 14.00
N ILE A 17 -20.08 -20.78 13.42
CA ILE A 17 -20.15 -19.75 12.40
C ILE A 17 -21.30 -18.79 12.79
N CYS A 18 -21.09 -17.50 12.54
CA CYS A 18 -22.08 -16.43 12.71
C CYS A 18 -22.17 -15.61 11.42
N ASP A 19 -23.32 -15.69 10.75
CA ASP A 19 -23.59 -14.96 9.51
C ASP A 19 -24.47 -13.74 9.78
N ILE A 20 -23.95 -12.56 9.43
CA ILE A 20 -24.64 -11.27 9.48
C ILE A 20 -24.91 -10.84 8.03
N VAL A 21 -26.18 -10.79 7.66
CA VAL A 21 -26.63 -10.44 6.31
C VAL A 21 -27.40 -9.12 6.35
N LEU A 22 -26.85 -8.10 5.68
CA LEU A 22 -27.43 -6.76 5.56
C LEU A 22 -28.32 -6.72 4.31
N THR A 23 -29.62 -6.49 4.48
CA THR A 23 -30.61 -6.59 3.37
C THR A 23 -31.15 -5.23 2.90
N ASP A 24 -31.19 -4.24 3.79
CA ASP A 24 -31.63 -2.88 3.44
C ASP A 24 -30.48 -2.09 2.78
N ALA A 25 -30.82 -1.09 1.97
CA ALA A 25 -29.83 -0.34 1.17
C ALA A 25 -28.80 0.42 2.02
N GLU A 26 -29.19 0.89 3.21
CA GLU A 26 -28.32 1.62 4.13
C GLU A 26 -28.51 1.10 5.56
N HIS A 27 -27.40 0.88 6.27
CA HIS A 27 -27.35 0.45 7.67
C HIS A 27 -26.55 1.45 8.50
N GLN A 28 -27.00 1.66 9.74
CA GLN A 28 -26.27 2.43 10.73
C GLN A 28 -26.07 1.58 11.99
N GLU A 29 -24.94 0.87 12.04
CA GLU A 29 -24.70 -0.19 13.01
C GLU A 29 -23.22 -0.30 13.38
N THR A 30 -22.94 -0.92 14.53
CA THR A 30 -21.59 -1.34 14.91
C THR A 30 -21.57 -2.83 15.23
N ILE A 31 -20.51 -3.50 14.80
CA ILE A 31 -20.30 -4.94 14.95
C ILE A 31 -19.05 -5.14 15.80
N HIS A 32 -19.22 -5.72 16.99
CA HIS A 32 -18.13 -5.99 17.92
C HIS A 32 -17.92 -7.51 18.03
N ILE A 33 -16.79 -8.00 17.52
CA ILE A 33 -16.44 -9.42 17.45
C ILE A 33 -15.48 -9.75 18.60
N LYS A 34 -15.97 -10.46 19.62
CA LYS A 34 -15.18 -10.89 20.80
C LYS A 34 -14.96 -12.41 20.87
N LYS A 35 -15.54 -13.16 19.95
CA LYS A 35 -15.61 -14.62 20.04
C LYS A 35 -14.65 -15.34 19.10
N ASN A 36 -14.35 -16.58 19.47
CA ASN A 36 -13.67 -17.56 18.62
C ASN A 36 -14.67 -18.32 17.74
N VAL A 37 -15.50 -17.57 17.02
CA VAL A 37 -16.50 -18.07 16.08
C VAL A 37 -16.22 -17.40 14.75
N THR A 38 -16.24 -18.15 13.65
CA THR A 38 -16.08 -17.58 12.31
C THR A 38 -17.22 -16.58 12.05
N VAL A 39 -16.90 -15.36 11.62
CA VAL A 39 -17.92 -14.32 11.38
C VAL A 39 -17.92 -13.96 9.91
N GLN A 40 -19.10 -13.97 9.29
CA GLN A 40 -19.30 -13.45 7.95
C GLN A 40 -20.25 -12.26 8.00
N VAL A 41 -19.81 -11.11 7.50
CA VAL A 41 -20.64 -9.92 7.32
C VAL A 41 -20.80 -9.69 5.81
N SER A 42 -22.03 -9.68 5.32
CA SER A 42 -22.28 -9.56 3.89
C SER A 42 -23.45 -8.65 3.56
N GLY A 43 -23.28 -7.80 2.54
CA GLY A 43 -24.38 -7.11 1.90
C GLY A 43 -25.11 -8.02 0.91
N LEU A 44 -26.40 -8.25 1.11
CA LEU A 44 -27.27 -8.97 0.18
C LEU A 44 -28.18 -7.96 -0.53
N ASN A 45 -27.75 -7.51 -1.71
CA ASN A 45 -28.58 -6.59 -2.49
C ASN A 45 -29.58 -7.35 -3.37
N THR A 46 -30.84 -6.92 -3.33
CA THR A 46 -31.93 -7.38 -4.21
C THR A 46 -32.03 -6.56 -5.51
N THR A 47 -31.28 -5.45 -5.61
CA THR A 47 -31.24 -4.55 -6.77
C THR A 47 -29.88 -4.66 -7.45
N SER A 48 -29.85 -5.01 -8.73
CA SER A 48 -28.61 -5.25 -9.50
C SER A 48 -27.64 -4.05 -9.43
N GLY A 49 -26.39 -4.32 -9.05
CA GLY A 49 -25.24 -3.43 -9.28
C GLY A 49 -24.90 -2.41 -8.18
N LYS A 50 -25.54 -2.45 -7.01
CA LYS A 50 -25.17 -1.58 -5.88
C LYS A 50 -24.66 -2.40 -4.68
N ARG A 51 -23.64 -1.92 -3.97
CA ARG A 51 -23.17 -2.49 -2.69
C ARG A 51 -24.09 -1.99 -1.56
N ILE A 52 -24.19 -2.72 -0.45
CA ILE A 52 -24.99 -2.28 0.70
C ILE A 52 -24.17 -1.29 1.53
N LYS A 53 -24.73 -0.12 1.81
CA LYS A 53 -24.01 0.91 2.55
C LYS A 53 -24.11 0.68 4.05
N ILE A 54 -22.99 0.70 4.75
CA ILE A 54 -22.92 0.62 6.21
C ILE A 54 -22.16 1.82 6.76
N SER A 55 -22.74 2.46 7.77
CA SER A 55 -22.17 3.62 8.45
C SER A 55 -22.15 3.37 9.96
N GLY A 56 -21.19 3.96 10.66
CA GLY A 56 -21.14 3.94 12.11
C GLY A 56 -22.05 4.99 12.76
N PRO A 57 -22.06 5.06 14.09
CA PRO A 57 -22.70 6.13 14.84
C PRO A 57 -22.04 7.47 14.50
N GLN A 58 -22.77 8.57 14.65
CA GLN A 58 -22.14 9.89 14.61
C GLN A 58 -21.21 10.05 15.82
N GLU A 59 -19.96 10.46 15.59
CA GLU A 59 -19.01 10.75 16.66
C GLU A 59 -19.57 11.85 17.59
N THR A 60 -19.55 11.59 18.89
CA THR A 60 -19.85 12.59 19.93
C THR A 60 -18.61 13.11 20.65
N ASP A 61 -17.48 12.37 20.62
CA ASP A 61 -16.38 12.57 21.58
C ASP A 61 -14.95 12.51 20.99
N GLY A 62 -14.79 12.69 19.67
CA GLY A 62 -13.47 12.80 19.01
C GLY A 62 -12.57 11.56 19.12
N LYS A 63 -13.15 10.39 19.40
CA LYS A 63 -12.46 9.09 19.34
C LYS A 63 -12.88 8.38 18.06
N ALA A 64 -11.91 8.05 17.21
CA ALA A 64 -12.12 7.31 15.98
C ALA A 64 -13.00 6.07 16.24
N GLN A 65 -14.20 6.08 15.66
CA GLN A 65 -15.13 4.96 15.73
C GLN A 65 -14.88 4.01 14.54
N PHE A 66 -15.02 2.72 14.77
CA PHE A 66 -14.92 1.72 13.71
C PHE A 66 -16.24 0.97 13.64
N ILE A 67 -16.73 0.74 12.43
CA ILE A 67 -17.96 -0.03 12.21
C ILE A 67 -17.77 -1.46 12.71
N ILE A 68 -16.62 -2.07 12.40
CA ILE A 68 -16.29 -3.44 12.75
C ILE A 68 -15.04 -3.42 13.63
N THR A 69 -15.17 -3.95 14.85
CA THR A 69 -14.05 -4.13 15.76
C THR A 69 -13.87 -5.61 16.09
N VAL A 70 -12.64 -6.09 15.97
CA VAL A 70 -12.25 -7.47 16.34
C VAL A 70 -11.34 -7.38 17.56
N ASP A 71 -11.82 -7.94 18.67
CA ASP A 71 -11.10 -7.93 19.94
C ASP A 71 -9.87 -8.84 19.89
N SER A 72 -8.83 -8.45 20.63
CA SER A 72 -7.58 -9.19 20.82
C SER A 72 -7.72 -10.66 21.24
N THR A 73 -8.84 -11.02 21.86
CA THR A 73 -9.12 -12.38 22.32
C THR A 73 -9.71 -13.28 21.23
N SER A 74 -10.17 -12.71 20.11
CA SER A 74 -10.71 -13.47 18.98
C SER A 74 -9.58 -14.19 18.23
N THR A 75 -9.80 -15.47 17.91
CA THR A 75 -8.88 -16.29 17.10
C THR A 75 -9.56 -16.85 15.84
N SER A 76 -10.71 -16.29 15.47
CA SER A 76 -11.51 -16.79 14.35
C SER A 76 -11.12 -16.16 13.01
N ASP A 77 -11.65 -16.75 11.95
CA ASP A 77 -11.62 -16.17 10.61
C ASP A 77 -12.83 -15.21 10.46
N ILE A 78 -12.61 -13.99 9.95
CA ILE A 78 -13.62 -12.96 9.75
C ILE A 78 -13.65 -12.60 8.26
N THR A 79 -14.83 -12.64 7.64
CA THR A 79 -15.02 -12.27 6.24
C THR A 79 -16.05 -11.14 6.14
N ILE A 80 -15.72 -10.09 5.41
CA ILE A 80 -16.57 -8.93 5.17
C ILE A 80 -16.65 -8.73 3.66
N GLN A 81 -17.86 -8.64 3.11
CA GLN A 81 -18.01 -8.57 1.65
C GLN A 81 -19.22 -7.77 1.18
N ASN A 82 -19.12 -7.26 -0.05
CA ASN A 82 -20.22 -6.58 -0.78
C ASN A 82 -20.79 -5.35 -0.04
N ILE A 83 -19.93 -4.59 0.64
CA ILE A 83 -20.35 -3.40 1.38
C ILE A 83 -19.77 -2.11 0.80
N GLU A 84 -20.45 -1.01 1.06
CA GLU A 84 -19.97 0.35 0.85
C GLU A 84 -19.84 1.03 2.21
N MET A 85 -18.66 1.58 2.51
CA MET A 85 -18.48 2.40 3.72
C MET A 85 -19.16 3.76 3.49
N GLY A 86 -20.17 4.06 4.31
CA GLY A 86 -20.80 5.37 4.32
C GLY A 86 -19.91 6.45 4.92
N GLU A 87 -20.29 7.71 4.70
CA GLU A 87 -19.60 8.87 5.27
C GLU A 87 -19.65 8.83 6.80
N GLN A 88 -18.49 8.87 7.44
CA GLN A 88 -18.36 8.90 8.90
C GLN A 88 -17.00 9.44 9.33
N HIS A 89 -16.90 9.82 10.60
CA HIS A 89 -15.64 10.09 11.27
C HIS A 89 -15.12 8.78 11.88
N GLY A 90 -14.18 8.14 11.19
CA GLY A 90 -13.64 6.84 11.61
C GLY A 90 -13.34 5.89 10.45
N GLY A 91 -13.13 4.61 10.78
CA GLY A 91 -12.76 3.56 9.83
C GLY A 91 -13.82 2.46 9.69
N LEU A 92 -13.58 1.53 8.78
CA LEU A 92 -14.41 0.34 8.64
C LEU A 92 -13.97 -0.73 9.65
N ILE A 93 -12.70 -1.12 9.64
CA ILE A 93 -12.20 -2.27 10.39
C ILE A 93 -11.09 -1.85 11.35
N ARG A 94 -11.21 -2.25 12.61
CA ARG A 94 -10.09 -2.32 13.55
C ARG A 94 -9.95 -3.74 14.09
N ALA A 95 -8.86 -4.40 13.75
CA ALA A 95 -8.58 -5.76 14.18
C ALA A 95 -7.39 -5.80 15.14
N ASP A 96 -7.67 -6.01 16.42
CA ASP A 96 -6.65 -6.27 17.46
C ASP A 96 -6.47 -7.79 17.72
N GLY A 97 -7.35 -8.62 17.15
CA GLY A 97 -7.28 -10.09 17.11
C GLY A 97 -7.79 -10.64 15.79
N GLY A 98 -8.17 -11.92 15.77
CA GLY A 98 -8.58 -12.66 14.57
C GLY A 98 -7.40 -13.38 13.91
N LYS A 99 -7.65 -14.59 13.41
CA LYS A 99 -6.67 -15.42 12.69
C LYS A 99 -6.53 -14.98 11.24
N SER A 100 -7.64 -14.63 10.59
CA SER A 100 -7.67 -14.06 9.25
C SER A 100 -8.79 -13.04 9.17
N ILE A 101 -8.52 -11.89 8.59
CA ILE A 101 -9.50 -10.85 8.28
C ILE A 101 -9.54 -10.73 6.75
N SER A 102 -10.67 -11.05 6.14
CA SER A 102 -10.89 -10.92 4.72
C SER A 102 -11.89 -9.82 4.41
N LEU A 103 -11.54 -8.94 3.48
CA LEU A 103 -12.42 -7.95 2.87
C LEU A 103 -12.52 -8.24 1.37
N GLN A 104 -13.74 -8.25 0.83
CA GLN A 104 -13.98 -8.60 -0.56
C GLN A 104 -15.03 -7.71 -1.22
N ASP A 105 -14.81 -7.35 -2.49
CA ASP A 105 -15.80 -6.71 -3.37
C ASP A 105 -16.46 -5.44 -2.81
N SER A 106 -15.74 -4.69 -1.97
CA SER A 106 -16.24 -3.55 -1.21
C SER A 106 -15.74 -2.20 -1.74
N LEU A 107 -16.48 -1.13 -1.41
CA LEU A 107 -16.16 0.26 -1.75
C LEU A 107 -15.94 1.08 -0.49
N LEU A 108 -14.76 1.65 -0.36
CA LEU A 108 -14.33 2.33 0.85
C LEU A 108 -13.90 3.75 0.54
N THR A 109 -14.57 4.71 1.18
CA THR A 109 -14.29 6.14 0.99
C THR A 109 -13.68 6.75 2.25
N GLY A 110 -12.62 7.54 2.10
CA GLY A 110 -11.93 8.22 3.20
C GLY A 110 -10.56 7.63 3.54
N GLY A 111 -10.07 7.85 4.75
CA GLY A 111 -8.81 7.27 5.26
C GLY A 111 -8.99 6.71 6.67
N GLY A 112 -7.94 6.09 7.21
CA GLY A 112 -8.04 5.35 8.47
C GLY A 112 -8.93 4.11 8.36
N THR A 113 -9.09 3.58 7.15
CA THR A 113 -10.16 2.65 6.80
C THR A 113 -9.99 1.29 7.48
N ILE A 114 -8.76 0.79 7.53
CA ILE A 114 -8.43 -0.51 8.12
C ILE A 114 -7.21 -0.34 9.04
N ILE A 115 -7.36 -0.74 10.30
CA ILE A 115 -6.25 -0.96 11.23
C ILE A 115 -6.11 -2.46 11.46
N HIS A 116 -4.95 -3.03 11.10
CA HIS A 116 -4.64 -4.45 11.28
C HIS A 116 -3.49 -4.63 12.27
N ASN A 117 -3.82 -5.08 13.47
CA ASN A 117 -2.91 -5.22 14.61
C ASN A 117 -2.97 -6.63 15.22
N THR A 118 -3.23 -7.64 14.39
CA THR A 118 -3.20 -9.05 14.77
C THR A 118 -2.04 -9.78 14.08
N ASP A 119 -1.55 -10.85 14.72
CA ASP A 119 -0.52 -11.73 14.15
C ASP A 119 -1.05 -12.56 12.95
N GLY A 120 -2.37 -12.55 12.76
CA GLY A 120 -3.05 -13.16 11.62
C GLY A 120 -2.86 -12.45 10.28
N GLN A 121 -3.57 -12.95 9.27
CA GLN A 121 -3.50 -12.45 7.90
C GLN A 121 -4.60 -11.42 7.61
N LEU A 122 -4.25 -10.35 6.91
CA LEU A 122 -5.21 -9.45 6.25
C LEU A 122 -5.26 -9.78 4.75
N ASP A 123 -6.43 -10.18 4.28
CA ASP A 123 -6.72 -10.51 2.89
C ASP A 123 -7.72 -9.51 2.30
N ILE A 124 -7.33 -8.81 1.24
CA ILE A 124 -8.17 -7.81 0.56
C ILE A 124 -8.29 -8.20 -0.90
N GLN A 125 -9.51 -8.25 -1.43
CA GLN A 125 -9.76 -8.76 -2.78
C GLN A 125 -10.83 -7.96 -3.53
N SER A 126 -10.46 -7.44 -4.69
CA SER A 126 -11.40 -6.75 -5.60
C SER A 126 -12.08 -5.52 -4.96
N ASP A 127 -11.37 -4.85 -4.06
CA ASP A 127 -11.87 -3.69 -3.32
C ASP A 127 -11.44 -2.36 -3.95
N GLU A 128 -12.24 -1.32 -3.74
CA GLU A 128 -11.96 0.04 -4.17
C GLU A 128 -11.78 0.96 -2.96
N PHE A 129 -10.60 1.60 -2.86
CA PHE A 129 -10.28 2.61 -1.86
C PHE A 129 -10.20 3.99 -2.52
N ILE A 130 -11.05 4.91 -2.07
CA ILE A 130 -11.20 6.24 -2.66
C ILE A 130 -11.02 7.31 -1.59
N GLY A 131 -10.00 8.16 -1.74
CA GLY A 131 -9.82 9.29 -0.84
C GLY A 131 -10.76 10.46 -1.14
N TYR A 132 -10.73 11.49 -0.29
CA TYR A 132 -11.53 12.72 -0.46
C TYR A 132 -10.98 13.68 -1.53
N GLY A 133 -10.02 13.23 -2.35
CA GLY A 133 -9.36 14.02 -3.37
C GLY A 133 -7.98 14.53 -2.95
N ILE A 134 -7.23 15.05 -3.92
CA ILE A 134 -5.81 15.39 -3.79
C ILE A 134 -5.49 16.58 -2.87
N ASN A 135 -6.52 17.28 -2.36
CA ASN A 135 -6.37 18.48 -1.53
C ASN A 135 -6.80 18.28 -0.08
N VAL A 136 -7.34 17.11 0.25
CA VAL A 136 -7.82 16.80 1.60
C VAL A 136 -6.95 15.67 2.14
N PRO A 137 -5.98 15.96 3.03
CA PRO A 137 -5.17 14.93 3.65
C PRO A 137 -6.03 13.90 4.38
N ILE A 138 -5.66 12.63 4.24
CA ILE A 138 -6.30 11.52 4.92
C ILE A 138 -5.23 10.65 5.59
N ASP A 139 -5.64 9.95 6.64
CA ASP A 139 -4.89 8.82 7.20
C ASP A 139 -4.78 7.69 6.16
N PRO A 140 -3.89 6.70 6.36
CA PRO A 140 -3.74 5.58 5.45
C PRO A 140 -5.04 4.84 5.19
N PHE A 141 -5.23 4.31 3.99
CA PHE A 141 -6.35 3.39 3.78
C PHE A 141 -6.16 2.14 4.64
N ILE A 142 -4.94 1.57 4.63
CA ILE A 142 -4.60 0.38 5.39
C ILE A 142 -3.35 0.67 6.24
N PHE A 143 -3.49 0.51 7.56
CA PHE A 143 -2.41 0.62 8.52
C PHE A 143 -2.22 -0.70 9.27
N ALA A 144 -1.11 -1.38 9.02
CA ALA A 144 -0.80 -2.68 9.60
C ALA A 144 0.44 -2.63 10.48
N THR A 145 0.32 -3.21 11.67
CA THR A 145 1.38 -3.24 12.70
C THR A 145 1.85 -4.65 13.03
N LYS A 146 1.12 -5.70 12.61
CA LYS A 146 1.44 -7.11 12.88
C LYS A 146 1.00 -8.02 11.72
N GLY A 147 1.44 -9.28 11.77
CA GLY A 147 0.95 -10.34 10.88
C GLY A 147 1.43 -10.23 9.44
N THR A 148 0.57 -10.61 8.50
CA THR A 148 0.84 -10.57 7.05
C THR A 148 -0.28 -9.86 6.30
N ILE A 149 0.05 -9.31 5.14
CA ILE A 149 -0.90 -8.62 4.26
C ILE A 149 -0.84 -9.22 2.87
N SER A 150 -2.00 -9.50 2.30
CA SER A 150 -2.18 -9.92 0.92
C SER A 150 -3.33 -9.13 0.29
N ILE A 151 -3.04 -8.40 -0.78
CA ILE A 151 -4.01 -7.56 -1.49
C ILE A 151 -4.03 -7.97 -2.95
N TYR A 152 -5.22 -8.25 -3.46
CA TYR A 152 -5.41 -8.79 -4.79
C TYR A 152 -6.46 -7.98 -5.57
N ASN A 153 -6.10 -7.55 -6.78
CA ASN A 153 -7.04 -6.96 -7.73
C ASN A 153 -7.78 -5.71 -7.21
N SER A 154 -7.15 -4.92 -6.34
CA SER A 154 -7.77 -3.75 -5.71
C SER A 154 -7.28 -2.43 -6.30
N LEU A 155 -8.12 -1.40 -6.20
CA LEU A 155 -7.87 -0.06 -6.72
C LEU A 155 -7.72 0.95 -5.57
N PHE A 156 -6.63 1.72 -5.58
CA PHE A 156 -6.39 2.81 -4.64
C PHE A 156 -6.29 4.13 -5.40
N LYS A 157 -7.22 5.06 -5.17
CA LYS A 157 -7.22 6.34 -5.88
C LYS A 157 -7.65 7.53 -5.04
N LYS A 158 -7.27 8.72 -5.52
CA LYS A 158 -7.69 10.02 -4.97
C LYS A 158 -7.37 10.24 -3.48
N GLY A 159 -6.42 9.49 -2.94
CA GLY A 159 -5.86 9.74 -1.60
C GLY A 159 -4.87 10.89 -1.62
N SER A 160 -4.78 11.63 -0.52
CA SER A 160 -3.75 12.64 -0.28
C SER A 160 -3.07 12.34 1.05
N PHE A 161 -1.80 11.98 1.00
CA PHE A 161 -1.06 11.46 2.15
C PHE A 161 0.11 12.39 2.52
N LYS A 162 0.40 12.52 3.82
CA LYS A 162 1.49 13.39 4.29
C LYS A 162 2.09 12.88 5.59
N GLY A 163 3.34 12.42 5.51
CA GLY A 163 4.10 11.97 6.67
C GLY A 163 4.79 10.64 6.40
N ASN A 164 5.68 10.24 7.31
CA ASN A 164 6.51 9.05 7.14
C ASN A 164 5.76 7.72 7.37
N ILE A 165 4.58 7.80 7.97
CA ILE A 165 3.71 6.69 8.32
C ILE A 165 2.38 6.76 7.55
N ASP A 166 2.41 7.45 6.40
CA ASP A 166 1.23 7.72 5.59
C ASP A 166 1.36 7.15 4.18
N GLY A 167 0.23 6.74 3.61
CA GLY A 167 0.19 6.09 2.32
C GLY A 167 -1.09 5.33 2.04
N CYS A 168 -1.18 4.68 0.88
CA CYS A 168 -2.32 3.78 0.65
C CYS A 168 -2.22 2.58 1.61
N ILE A 169 -1.06 1.95 1.66
CA ILE A 169 -0.78 0.79 2.51
C ILE A 169 0.49 1.06 3.32
N VAL A 170 0.38 0.95 4.64
CA VAL A 170 1.49 1.16 5.57
C VAL A 170 1.72 -0.10 6.40
N CYS A 171 2.90 -0.70 6.26
CA CYS A 171 3.38 -1.83 7.05
C CYS A 171 4.46 -1.34 8.02
N CYS A 172 4.21 -1.50 9.31
CA CYS A 172 5.13 -1.10 10.37
C CYS A 172 5.10 -2.11 11.53
N GLY A 173 5.71 -1.79 12.67
CA GLY A 173 5.69 -2.67 13.84
C GLY A 173 6.38 -4.00 13.56
N ILE A 174 5.65 -5.11 13.71
CA ILE A 174 6.13 -6.48 13.53
C ILE A 174 5.44 -7.21 12.36
N VAL A 175 4.93 -6.48 11.36
CA VAL A 175 4.49 -7.10 10.09
C VAL A 175 5.64 -7.91 9.50
N THR A 176 5.35 -9.09 8.95
CA THR A 176 6.35 -10.05 8.48
C THR A 176 6.41 -10.18 6.96
N GLN A 177 5.29 -9.94 6.27
CA GLN A 177 5.20 -10.02 4.81
C GLN A 177 4.11 -9.07 4.27
N CYS A 178 4.38 -8.46 3.11
CA CYS A 178 3.42 -7.69 2.34
C CYS A 178 3.39 -8.16 0.88
N THR A 179 2.23 -8.60 0.41
CA THR A 179 2.02 -9.09 -0.96
C THR A 179 0.94 -8.28 -1.65
N ILE A 180 1.28 -7.67 -2.79
CA ILE A 180 0.38 -6.90 -3.64
C ILE A 180 0.32 -7.57 -5.01
N ASP A 181 -0.87 -7.97 -5.43
CA ASP A 181 -1.10 -8.71 -6.67
C ASP A 181 -2.14 -7.97 -7.53
N ARG A 182 -1.79 -7.64 -8.79
CA ARG A 182 -2.72 -7.08 -9.78
C ARG A 182 -3.49 -5.82 -9.32
N CYS A 183 -2.89 -4.99 -8.47
CA CYS A 183 -3.49 -3.76 -7.95
C CYS A 183 -3.13 -2.51 -8.78
N GLU A 184 -3.90 -1.44 -8.58
CA GLU A 184 -3.66 -0.13 -9.20
C GLU A 184 -3.61 0.98 -8.14
N PHE A 185 -2.60 1.86 -8.26
CA PHE A 185 -2.39 3.03 -7.42
C PHE A 185 -2.31 4.27 -8.30
N ILE A 186 -3.45 4.93 -8.50
CA ILE A 186 -3.60 6.00 -9.50
C ILE A 186 -4.21 7.25 -8.89
N GLU A 187 -3.88 8.42 -9.42
CA GLU A 187 -4.48 9.71 -8.99
C GLU A 187 -4.30 10.01 -7.49
N ASN A 188 -3.25 9.48 -6.86
CA ASN A 188 -2.93 9.73 -5.45
C ASN A 188 -1.87 10.83 -5.32
N LYS A 189 -2.01 11.69 -4.31
CA LYS A 189 -1.01 12.71 -3.96
C LYS A 189 -0.17 12.23 -2.78
N PHE A 190 1.08 11.88 -3.06
CA PHE A 190 2.05 11.55 -2.03
C PHE A 190 2.89 12.79 -1.71
N ASN A 191 2.75 13.34 -0.51
CA ASN A 191 3.63 14.39 -0.02
C ASN A 191 4.87 13.80 0.66
N SER A 192 5.82 14.66 1.04
CA SER A 192 7.08 14.27 1.68
C SER A 192 6.91 13.20 2.75
N GLY A 193 7.71 12.14 2.65
CA GLY A 193 7.74 11.00 3.57
C GLY A 193 6.74 9.87 3.27
N SER A 194 5.64 10.17 2.57
CA SER A 194 4.55 9.22 2.30
C SER A 194 4.80 8.38 1.05
N ALA A 195 4.08 7.25 0.92
CA ALA A 195 4.20 6.38 -0.26
C ALA A 195 2.89 5.66 -0.59
N ALA A 196 2.73 5.14 -1.82
CA ALA A 196 1.60 4.24 -2.10
C ALA A 196 1.70 2.96 -1.25
N ILE A 197 2.89 2.37 -1.21
CA ILE A 197 3.24 1.25 -0.33
C ILE A 197 4.43 1.67 0.52
N SER A 198 4.26 1.69 1.85
CA SER A 198 5.29 2.05 2.82
C SER A 198 5.57 0.88 3.75
N VAL A 199 6.71 0.21 3.58
CA VAL A 199 7.21 -0.82 4.50
C VAL A 199 8.36 -0.23 5.31
N THR A 200 8.15 -0.04 6.60
CA THR A 200 9.06 0.70 7.48
C THR A 200 9.68 -0.14 8.60
N THR A 201 9.38 -1.44 8.63
CA THR A 201 9.91 -2.38 9.62
C THR A 201 10.76 -3.45 8.96
N HIS A 202 11.92 -3.74 9.57
CA HIS A 202 12.83 -4.79 9.15
C HIS A 202 12.30 -6.20 9.46
N THR A 203 11.25 -6.33 10.29
CA THR A 203 10.58 -7.63 10.49
C THR A 203 9.84 -8.05 9.23
N CYS A 204 9.45 -7.09 8.39
CA CYS A 204 8.81 -7.36 7.11
C CYS A 204 9.89 -7.75 6.11
N THR A 205 10.36 -8.99 6.23
CA THR A 205 11.46 -9.51 5.42
C THR A 205 11.11 -9.62 3.94
N GLN A 206 9.83 -9.71 3.59
CA GLN A 206 9.41 -9.92 2.21
C GLN A 206 8.36 -8.91 1.74
N LEU A 207 8.69 -8.21 0.65
CA LEU A 207 7.75 -7.41 -0.14
C LEU A 207 7.63 -8.04 -1.54
N ILE A 208 6.42 -8.46 -1.90
CA ILE A 208 6.10 -9.02 -3.22
C ILE A 208 5.09 -8.10 -3.90
N ILE A 209 5.40 -7.65 -5.11
CA ILE A 209 4.51 -6.87 -5.97
C ILE A 209 4.47 -7.58 -7.32
N LYS A 210 3.36 -8.20 -7.67
CA LYS A 210 3.29 -9.02 -8.89
C LYS A 210 2.03 -8.76 -9.72
N GLY A 211 2.23 -8.52 -11.01
CA GLY A 211 1.17 -8.59 -12.01
C GLY A 211 1.26 -9.86 -12.84
N THR A 212 0.60 -9.81 -13.99
CA THR A 212 0.76 -10.77 -15.09
C THR A 212 0.93 -10.00 -16.41
N SER A 213 1.26 -10.69 -17.49
CA SER A 213 1.32 -10.07 -18.83
C SER A 213 0.01 -9.42 -19.26
N ASN A 214 -1.13 -9.96 -18.79
CA ASN A 214 -2.48 -9.49 -19.18
C ASN A 214 -3.04 -8.46 -18.20
N GLN A 215 -2.51 -8.42 -16.98
CA GLN A 215 -2.95 -7.53 -15.92
C GLN A 215 -1.76 -7.12 -15.08
N LYS A 216 -1.13 -6.02 -15.49
CA LYS A 216 0.01 -5.45 -14.79
C LYS A 216 -0.44 -4.66 -13.58
N ILE A 217 0.45 -4.52 -12.61
CA ILE A 217 0.30 -3.53 -11.55
C ILE A 217 0.60 -2.15 -12.12
N LYS A 218 -0.14 -1.13 -11.68
CA LYS A 218 0.05 0.24 -12.13
C LYS A 218 0.30 1.20 -10.98
N PHE A 219 1.38 1.97 -11.08
CA PHE A 219 1.61 3.16 -10.27
C PHE A 219 1.68 4.38 -11.18
N SER A 220 0.78 5.34 -10.94
CA SER A 220 0.84 6.63 -11.61
C SER A 220 0.43 7.73 -10.63
N GLY A 221 1.19 8.82 -10.66
CA GLY A 221 0.93 10.02 -9.89
C GLY A 221 -0.12 10.91 -10.56
N LEU A 222 0.08 12.21 -10.38
CA LEU A 222 -0.77 13.25 -10.94
C LEU A 222 -0.10 13.86 -12.18
N ASP A 223 -0.77 14.84 -12.79
CA ASP A 223 -0.23 15.58 -13.93
C ASP A 223 1.05 16.37 -13.58
N GLU A 224 1.75 16.87 -14.60
CA GLU A 224 2.99 17.64 -14.45
C GLU A 224 2.81 18.92 -13.60
N LYS A 225 1.57 19.42 -13.45
CA LYS A 225 1.26 20.61 -12.63
C LYS A 225 1.13 20.27 -11.15
N ASN A 226 0.98 18.99 -10.82
CA ASN A 226 0.77 18.49 -9.47
C ASN A 226 1.89 17.51 -9.07
N PRO A 227 3.13 17.99 -8.93
CA PRO A 227 4.25 17.12 -8.57
C PRO A 227 4.03 16.48 -7.20
N ILE A 228 4.43 15.21 -7.07
CA ILE A 228 4.41 14.45 -5.82
C ILE A 228 5.77 14.53 -5.12
N SER A 229 5.80 14.68 -3.80
CA SER A 229 7.05 14.75 -3.01
C SER A 229 7.34 13.49 -2.19
N GLY A 230 6.43 12.52 -2.22
CA GLY A 230 6.60 11.18 -1.68
C GLY A 230 6.99 10.17 -2.76
N HIS A 231 6.71 8.90 -2.49
CA HIS A 231 7.15 7.77 -3.31
C HIS A 231 5.97 6.95 -3.83
N PHE A 232 6.19 6.09 -4.83
CA PHE A 232 5.24 4.98 -5.04
C PHE A 232 5.53 3.86 -4.05
N ILE A 233 6.80 3.45 -3.94
CA ILE A 233 7.21 2.39 -3.03
C ILE A 233 8.35 2.90 -2.14
N LYS A 234 8.19 2.71 -0.83
CA LYS A 234 9.22 2.94 0.18
C LYS A 234 9.36 1.67 0.99
N THR A 235 10.56 1.08 1.04
CA THR A 235 10.75 -0.21 1.72
C THR A 235 12.10 -0.34 2.40
N VAL A 236 12.12 -1.12 3.49
CA VAL A 236 13.29 -1.61 4.22
C VAL A 236 13.33 -3.14 4.28
N SER A 237 12.61 -3.83 3.37
CA SER A 237 12.56 -5.30 3.30
C SER A 237 13.82 -5.88 2.67
N SER A 238 14.26 -7.03 3.18
CA SER A 238 15.46 -7.72 2.71
C SER A 238 15.23 -8.51 1.43
N LYS A 239 14.00 -8.97 1.19
CA LYS A 239 13.60 -9.63 -0.04
C LYS A 239 12.51 -8.82 -0.74
N VAL A 240 12.89 -8.14 -1.82
CA VAL A 240 11.98 -7.36 -2.65
C VAL A 240 11.85 -8.03 -4.01
N SER A 241 10.63 -8.44 -4.37
CA SER A 241 10.34 -9.07 -5.66
C SER A 241 9.21 -8.32 -6.36
N ILE A 242 9.54 -7.60 -7.44
CA ILE A 242 8.60 -6.79 -8.20
C ILE A 242 8.54 -7.31 -9.63
N SER A 243 7.35 -7.63 -10.12
CA SER A 243 7.17 -8.12 -11.49
C SER A 243 5.91 -7.61 -12.17
N TYR A 244 5.97 -7.50 -13.50
CA TYR A 244 4.84 -7.07 -14.34
C TYR A 244 4.19 -5.79 -13.81
N THR A 245 5.00 -4.76 -13.60
CA THR A 245 4.59 -3.50 -12.97
C THR A 245 4.97 -2.31 -13.85
N ASP A 246 4.01 -1.42 -14.07
CA ASP A 246 4.18 -0.16 -14.80
C ASP A 246 4.21 1.01 -13.81
N PHE A 247 5.34 1.71 -13.75
CA PHE A 247 5.55 2.99 -13.08
C PHE A 247 5.57 4.07 -14.15
N ILE A 248 4.49 4.84 -14.25
CA ILE A 248 4.29 5.74 -15.39
C ILE A 248 3.84 7.14 -15.00
N ASP A 249 4.16 8.10 -15.87
CA ASP A 249 3.57 9.43 -15.95
C ASP A 249 3.52 10.16 -14.61
N SER A 250 4.68 10.61 -14.13
CA SER A 250 4.75 11.34 -12.86
C SER A 250 5.90 12.31 -12.80
N THR A 251 5.63 13.44 -12.16
CA THR A 251 6.65 14.42 -11.79
C THR A 251 6.85 14.39 -10.28
N PHE A 252 8.07 14.12 -9.86
CA PHE A 252 8.50 14.12 -8.47
C PHE A 252 9.17 15.45 -8.09
N SER A 253 9.06 15.79 -6.82
CA SER A 253 9.68 16.97 -6.20
C SER A 253 10.32 16.60 -4.85
N GLY A 254 11.19 17.46 -4.32
CA GLY A 254 11.91 17.19 -3.08
C GLY A 254 12.75 15.91 -3.16
N GLN A 255 12.46 14.95 -2.28
CA GLN A 255 13.11 13.63 -2.26
C GLN A 255 12.20 12.52 -2.81
N GLY A 256 11.13 12.87 -3.53
CA GLY A 256 10.23 11.90 -4.13
C GLY A 256 10.86 11.18 -5.33
N ASN A 257 10.47 9.92 -5.53
CA ASN A 257 10.81 9.09 -6.69
C ASN A 257 9.86 7.89 -6.80
N ALA A 258 9.95 7.08 -7.85
CA ALA A 258 9.09 5.90 -7.94
C ALA A 258 9.38 4.90 -6.82
N MET A 259 10.65 4.61 -6.54
CA MET A 259 11.01 3.63 -5.52
C MET A 259 12.25 4.00 -4.71
N ILE A 260 12.11 3.95 -3.39
CA ILE A 260 13.23 4.03 -2.45
C ILE A 260 13.35 2.73 -1.65
N ILE A 261 14.56 2.18 -1.63
CA ILE A 261 14.93 0.98 -0.85
C ILE A 261 16.04 1.38 0.11
N ASN A 262 15.84 1.17 1.40
CA ASN A 262 16.86 1.39 2.41
C ASN A 262 17.01 0.13 3.27
N GLU A 263 17.95 -0.73 2.91
CA GLU A 263 18.14 -2.04 3.53
C GLU A 263 19.60 -2.23 3.95
N GLN A 264 19.79 -2.52 5.24
CA GLN A 264 21.10 -2.67 5.87
C GLN A 264 21.47 -4.13 6.18
N GLN A 265 20.54 -5.07 6.00
CA GLN A 265 20.74 -6.51 6.07
C GLN A 265 21.17 -7.10 4.71
N ALA A 266 21.50 -8.39 4.72
CA ALA A 266 21.72 -9.15 3.49
C ALA A 266 20.41 -9.17 2.68
N SER A 267 20.48 -8.79 1.40
CA SER A 267 19.27 -8.54 0.62
C SER A 267 19.29 -9.11 -0.80
N GLU A 268 18.08 -9.42 -1.28
CA GLU A 268 17.77 -9.85 -2.63
C GLU A 268 16.67 -8.97 -3.20
N ILE A 269 17.00 -8.19 -4.21
CA ILE A 269 16.11 -7.22 -4.84
C ILE A 269 16.01 -7.61 -6.32
N SER A 270 14.79 -7.91 -6.75
CA SER A 270 14.52 -8.36 -8.10
C SER A 270 13.39 -7.57 -8.75
N PHE A 271 13.65 -7.10 -9.97
CA PHE A 271 12.69 -6.47 -10.86
C PHE A 271 12.60 -7.28 -12.14
N ILE A 272 11.41 -7.75 -12.52
CA ILE A 272 11.22 -8.58 -13.71
C ILE A 272 10.03 -8.08 -14.53
N TRP A 273 10.23 -7.73 -15.81
CA TRP A 273 9.15 -7.21 -16.66
C TRP A 273 8.53 -5.90 -16.11
N CYS A 274 9.36 -5.02 -15.55
CA CYS A 274 8.92 -3.73 -15.03
C CYS A 274 9.17 -2.60 -16.03
N ASN A 275 8.22 -1.66 -16.12
CA ASN A 275 8.36 -0.49 -16.95
C ASN A 275 8.42 0.78 -16.10
N PHE A 276 9.45 1.58 -16.29
CA PHE A 276 9.63 2.91 -15.73
C PHE A 276 9.64 3.90 -16.90
N THR A 277 8.52 4.59 -17.13
CA THR A 277 8.35 5.45 -18.29
C THR A 277 7.84 6.83 -17.92
N ASN A 278 8.43 7.87 -18.52
CA ASN A 278 8.01 9.26 -18.34
C ASN A 278 7.99 9.71 -16.85
N LEU A 279 9.00 9.27 -16.09
CA LEU A 279 9.21 9.67 -14.69
C LEU A 279 10.18 10.84 -14.62
N ARG A 280 9.72 11.95 -14.07
CA ARG A 280 10.46 13.22 -14.07
C ARG A 280 10.71 13.71 -12.65
N THR A 281 11.78 14.46 -12.44
CA THR A 281 11.93 15.32 -11.26
C THR A 281 11.89 16.78 -11.70
N ASN A 282 11.36 17.67 -10.86
CA ASN A 282 11.29 19.12 -11.15
C ASN A 282 11.98 20.00 -10.10
N SER A 283 12.67 19.39 -9.15
CA SER A 283 13.40 20.09 -8.09
C SER A 283 14.84 19.60 -8.05
N GLY A 284 15.73 20.34 -7.37
CA GLY A 284 17.14 19.99 -7.19
C GLY A 284 17.40 18.73 -6.33
N GLY A 285 16.41 17.85 -6.20
CA GLY A 285 16.49 16.62 -5.42
C GLY A 285 17.66 15.73 -5.84
N GLN A 286 18.20 14.99 -4.86
CA GLN A 286 19.40 14.18 -5.02
C GLN A 286 19.12 12.77 -5.53
N LEU A 287 17.86 12.32 -5.53
CA LEU A 287 17.51 10.94 -5.90
C LEU A 287 17.23 10.79 -7.40
N SER A 288 17.50 9.59 -7.88
CA SER A 288 17.10 9.08 -9.18
C SER A 288 15.58 9.02 -9.30
N SER A 289 15.03 9.28 -10.49
CA SER A 289 13.57 9.37 -10.67
C SER A 289 12.86 8.01 -10.58
N CYS A 290 13.54 6.91 -10.91
CA CYS A 290 12.96 5.56 -10.89
C CYS A 290 13.30 4.84 -9.58
N ILE A 291 14.55 4.39 -9.42
CA ILE A 291 14.96 3.54 -8.30
C ILE A 291 16.14 4.17 -7.59
N HIS A 292 16.00 4.41 -6.30
CA HIS A 292 17.10 4.77 -5.41
C HIS A 292 17.23 3.69 -4.34
N ALA A 293 18.31 2.92 -4.39
CA ALA A 293 18.57 1.84 -3.46
C ALA A 293 19.83 2.13 -2.64
N TYR A 294 19.68 2.15 -1.32
CA TYR A 294 20.78 2.24 -0.37
C TYR A 294 20.89 0.91 0.37
N LEU A 295 21.96 0.16 0.05
CA LEU A 295 22.12 -1.24 0.39
C LEU A 295 23.32 -1.48 1.33
N SER A 296 23.26 -2.59 2.06
CA SER A 296 24.27 -2.96 3.05
C SER A 296 25.68 -3.04 2.47
N SER A 297 26.61 -2.31 3.08
CA SER A 297 28.03 -2.49 2.84
C SER A 297 28.59 -3.72 3.56
N GLU A 298 27.97 -4.15 4.66
CA GLU A 298 28.53 -5.23 5.49
C GLU A 298 28.00 -6.62 5.12
N ASN A 299 26.72 -6.73 4.80
CA ASN A 299 26.03 -8.02 4.73
C ASN A 299 25.87 -8.57 3.31
N GLY A 300 26.23 -7.79 2.29
CA GLY A 300 26.11 -8.16 0.88
C GLY A 300 24.70 -7.94 0.33
N PHE A 301 24.57 -7.92 -0.98
CA PHE A 301 23.29 -7.76 -1.66
C PHE A 301 23.31 -8.33 -3.07
N GLN A 302 22.13 -8.69 -3.56
CA GLN A 302 21.86 -8.98 -4.97
C GLN A 302 20.81 -8.01 -5.46
N PHE A 303 21.14 -7.26 -6.52
CA PHE A 303 20.22 -6.42 -7.26
C PHE A 303 20.12 -6.96 -8.68
N ASN A 304 18.94 -7.44 -9.07
CA ASN A 304 18.67 -7.97 -10.40
C ASN A 304 17.53 -7.18 -11.06
N ALA A 305 17.77 -6.69 -12.27
CA ALA A 305 16.74 -6.18 -13.16
C ALA A 305 16.75 -6.98 -14.45
N GLU A 306 15.61 -7.54 -14.82
CA GLU A 306 15.47 -8.45 -15.95
C GLU A 306 14.24 -8.07 -16.80
N TYR A 307 14.44 -7.92 -18.12
CA TYR A 307 13.39 -7.44 -19.04
C TYR A 307 12.71 -6.13 -18.60
N CYS A 308 13.47 -5.24 -17.96
CA CYS A 308 12.96 -3.95 -17.49
C CYS A 308 13.19 -2.84 -18.53
N ILE A 309 12.25 -1.90 -18.61
CA ILE A 309 12.36 -0.73 -19.47
C ILE A 309 12.49 0.51 -18.57
N PHE A 310 13.50 1.33 -18.84
CA PHE A 310 13.70 2.65 -18.26
C PHE A 310 13.75 3.65 -19.40
N SER A 311 12.63 4.32 -19.67
CA SER A 311 12.49 5.19 -20.82
C SER A 311 11.96 6.58 -20.49
N ASP A 312 12.51 7.58 -21.16
CA ASP A 312 12.08 8.98 -21.04
C ASP A 312 12.07 9.52 -19.60
N CYS A 313 12.97 9.00 -18.75
CA CYS A 313 13.10 9.45 -17.38
C CYS A 313 13.98 10.70 -17.31
N ARG A 314 13.49 11.76 -16.69
CA ARG A 314 14.18 13.07 -16.66
C ARG A 314 14.51 13.49 -15.25
N ASN A 315 15.74 13.88 -15.02
CA ASN A 315 16.17 14.46 -13.75
C ASN A 315 16.56 15.92 -13.92
N SER A 316 15.95 16.83 -13.15
CA SER A 316 16.22 18.28 -13.23
C SER A 316 17.33 18.76 -12.27
N GLY A 317 17.94 17.87 -11.48
CA GLY A 317 18.94 18.25 -10.46
C GLY A 317 20.20 18.91 -11.03
N SER A 318 20.63 20.06 -10.47
CA SER A 318 21.70 20.91 -11.02
C SER A 318 23.14 20.50 -10.64
N SER A 319 23.34 19.46 -9.82
CA SER A 319 24.66 19.09 -9.30
C SER A 319 24.75 17.60 -8.93
N GLN A 320 24.42 16.69 -9.87
CA GLN A 320 24.31 15.27 -9.52
C GLN A 320 25.62 14.50 -9.61
N VAL A 321 25.88 13.74 -8.54
CA VAL A 321 26.87 12.65 -8.40
C VAL A 321 26.18 11.26 -8.40
N SER A 322 24.88 11.20 -8.71
CA SER A 322 24.05 9.99 -8.73
C SER A 322 23.40 9.79 -10.11
N GLY A 323 23.07 8.55 -10.47
CA GLY A 323 22.44 8.22 -11.76
C GLY A 323 21.02 8.79 -11.91
N ASN A 324 20.65 9.14 -13.15
CA ASN A 324 19.41 9.88 -13.43
C ASN A 324 18.15 9.05 -13.17
N ALA A 325 18.12 7.81 -13.67
CA ALA A 325 16.98 6.91 -13.58
C ALA A 325 17.14 5.93 -12.42
N ILE A 326 18.35 5.38 -12.26
CA ILE A 326 18.66 4.38 -11.25
C ILE A 326 19.85 4.88 -10.44
N THR A 327 19.87 4.58 -9.14
CA THR A 327 21.02 4.80 -8.27
C THR A 327 21.05 3.66 -7.27
N ILE A 328 22.18 2.95 -7.22
CA ILE A 328 22.43 1.88 -6.25
C ILE A 328 23.68 2.30 -5.48
N GLN A 329 23.53 2.50 -4.18
CA GLN A 329 24.58 3.00 -3.31
C GLN A 329 24.80 2.05 -2.13
N SER A 330 26.05 1.92 -1.74
CA SER A 330 26.50 1.21 -0.55
C SER A 330 27.71 1.96 0.00
N GLN A 331 27.85 2.01 1.32
CA GLN A 331 29.06 2.56 1.93
C GLN A 331 30.29 1.69 1.60
N SER A 332 31.47 2.27 1.74
CA SER A 332 32.71 1.50 1.77
C SER A 332 32.71 0.58 3.00
N SER A 333 33.23 -0.63 2.85
CA SER A 333 33.39 -1.58 3.94
C SER A 333 34.54 -2.51 3.66
N ASP A 334 35.33 -2.79 4.70
CA ASP A 334 36.47 -3.71 4.68
C ASP A 334 36.02 -5.19 4.71
N ARG A 335 34.72 -5.45 4.87
CA ARG A 335 34.17 -6.80 4.85
C ARG A 335 34.03 -7.33 3.42
N SER A 336 34.52 -8.55 3.21
CA SER A 336 34.31 -9.34 2.00
C SER A 336 32.89 -9.93 1.99
N SER A 337 31.90 -9.15 1.53
CA SER A 337 30.54 -9.63 1.26
C SER A 337 30.26 -9.65 -0.25
N VAL A 338 29.40 -10.58 -0.70
CA VAL A 338 29.01 -10.66 -2.11
C VAL A 338 28.05 -9.51 -2.42
N ARG A 339 28.44 -8.67 -3.38
CA ARG A 339 27.64 -7.53 -3.86
C ARG A 339 27.50 -7.67 -5.37
N GLN A 340 26.30 -7.94 -5.83
CA GLN A 340 26.02 -8.18 -7.25
C GLN A 340 24.96 -7.20 -7.74
N VAL A 341 25.24 -6.57 -8.88
CA VAL A 341 24.27 -5.80 -9.65
C VAL A 341 24.22 -6.40 -11.04
N LYS A 342 23.04 -6.83 -11.48
CA LYS A 342 22.82 -7.44 -12.78
C LYS A 342 21.66 -6.76 -13.49
N PHE A 343 21.90 -6.37 -14.74
CA PHE A 343 20.89 -5.96 -15.69
C PHE A 343 20.89 -6.96 -16.84
N SER A 344 19.75 -7.58 -17.13
CA SER A 344 19.60 -8.58 -18.18
C SER A 344 18.44 -8.19 -19.08
N GLU A 345 18.68 -8.09 -20.39
CA GLU A 345 17.64 -7.75 -21.37
C GLU A 345 16.86 -6.45 -21.04
N CYS A 346 17.53 -5.49 -20.40
CA CYS A 346 16.94 -4.22 -20.02
C CYS A 346 17.14 -3.16 -21.12
N ILE A 347 16.12 -2.32 -21.32
CA ILE A 347 16.18 -1.18 -22.26
C ILE A 347 16.29 0.11 -21.45
N ILE A 348 17.40 0.83 -21.61
CA ILE A 348 17.64 2.12 -20.96
C ILE A 348 17.79 3.17 -22.07
N THR A 349 16.75 3.97 -22.31
CA THR A 349 16.70 4.88 -23.46
C THR A 349 16.11 6.25 -23.11
N ASN A 350 16.56 7.30 -23.79
CA ASN A 350 16.05 8.67 -23.63
C ASN A 350 16.05 9.23 -22.19
N ASN A 351 16.87 8.67 -21.30
CA ASN A 351 17.00 9.15 -19.94
C ASN A 351 17.93 10.36 -19.92
N ARG A 352 17.49 11.47 -19.33
CA ARG A 352 18.21 12.76 -19.36
C ARG A 352 18.40 13.30 -17.95
N GLY A 353 19.52 13.96 -17.70
CA GLY A 353 19.74 14.73 -16.49
C GLY A 353 20.80 15.80 -16.68
N ASN A 354 20.86 16.75 -15.75
CA ASN A 354 21.83 17.87 -15.78
C ASN A 354 23.11 17.57 -14.97
N GLY A 355 23.28 16.30 -14.54
CA GLY A 355 24.38 15.85 -13.69
C GLY A 355 25.63 15.35 -14.42
N TYR A 356 26.64 14.96 -13.64
CA TYR A 356 27.88 14.34 -14.14
C TYR A 356 27.74 12.83 -14.42
N CYS A 357 26.65 12.21 -13.96
CA CYS A 357 26.43 10.76 -14.03
C CYS A 357 25.48 10.36 -15.17
N GLY A 358 25.53 9.08 -15.53
CA GLY A 358 24.69 8.48 -16.58
C GLY A 358 23.28 8.13 -16.10
N ALA A 359 22.64 7.19 -16.80
CA ALA A 359 21.30 6.72 -16.44
C ALA A 359 21.27 5.85 -15.16
N VAL A 360 22.38 5.18 -14.84
CA VAL A 360 22.59 4.30 -13.68
C VAL A 360 23.82 4.77 -12.91
#